data_AF-A0A7C6PFI1-F1
#
_entry.id   AF-A0A7C6PFI1-F1
#
_cell.length_a   1.000
_cell.length_b   1.000
_cell.length_c   1.000
_cell.angle_alpha   90.00
_cell.angle_beta   90.00
_cell.angle_gamma   90.00
#
_symmetry.space_group_name_H-M   'P 1'
#
loop_
_entity.id
_entity.type
_entity.pdbx_description
1 polymer ?
#
loop_
_entity_poly.entity_id
_entity_poly.type
_entity_poly.pdbx_seq_one_letter_code
_entity_poly.pdbx_strand_id
1 'polypeptide(L)'
;MTIYSDKIRKAIKFASKTHNQYQQQTRKGKVIPYITHPLTVGMILSLAKASEDVIVAGILHDTIEDSPKDKKTTPKMIAERFGKNVTQLVLSVTEQNRNLSWEERKKEALKHIKKFTKDSLLVKSADVLANYSELVDDYSRYGDEVFNRFNAPKEKLIIHQLKVISAILSKWKENPLYWDLVFLAGNLREMCSGEFMNEYPAKIIKVKDFKYDMKIKCPICDWRGTPRSSDNINSDSHFCLDVRCPICDKMILVAEYASANNDL
;
A
#
# COMPACT_ATOMS: atom_id res chain seq x y z
N MET A 1 -7.00 -4.62 27.49
CA MET A 1 -6.24 -5.49 26.58
C MET A 1 -4.77 -5.16 26.77
N THR A 2 -3.95 -6.08 27.26
CA THR A 2 -2.52 -5.83 27.46
C THR A 2 -1.81 -5.88 26.11
N ILE A 3 -1.09 -4.80 25.76
CA ILE A 3 -0.31 -4.66 24.50
C ILE A 3 0.78 -5.73 24.41
N TYR A 4 1.26 -6.21 25.56
CA TYR A 4 2.30 -7.22 25.67
C TYR A 4 1.73 -8.53 26.21
N SER A 5 2.10 -9.63 25.56
CA SER A 5 1.75 -11.00 25.96
C SER A 5 2.91 -11.96 25.69
N ASP A 6 2.84 -13.15 26.27
CA ASP A 6 3.83 -14.19 25.99
C ASP A 6 3.83 -14.62 24.51
N LYS A 7 2.66 -14.57 23.85
CA LYS A 7 2.52 -14.89 22.42
C LYS A 7 3.24 -13.85 21.55
N ILE A 8 3.04 -12.56 21.82
CA ILE A 8 3.74 -11.46 21.14
C ILE A 8 5.25 -11.55 21.40
N ARG A 9 5.67 -11.75 22.65
CA ARG A 9 7.08 -11.91 23.01
C ARG A 9 7.74 -13.07 22.25
N LYS A 10 7.06 -14.22 22.15
CA LYS A 10 7.52 -15.38 21.36
C LYS A 10 7.62 -15.06 19.88
N ALA A 11 6.66 -14.30 19.32
CA ALA A 11 6.66 -13.88 17.93
C ALA A 11 7.84 -12.95 17.62
N ILE A 12 8.08 -11.94 18.46
CA ILE A 12 9.23 -11.03 18.34
C ILE A 12 10.55 -11.81 18.38
N LYS A 13 10.70 -12.74 19.33
CA LYS A 13 11.90 -13.59 19.43
C LYS A 13 12.07 -14.48 18.20
N PHE A 14 10.97 -14.99 17.65
CA PHE A 14 10.99 -15.82 16.44
C PHE A 14 11.43 -15.01 15.21
N ALA A 15 10.77 -13.87 14.95
CA ALA A 15 11.12 -12.98 13.84
C ALA A 15 12.57 -12.47 13.96
N SER A 16 13.01 -12.08 15.17
CA SER A 16 14.38 -11.64 15.44
C SER A 16 15.41 -12.71 15.11
N LYS A 17 15.11 -13.98 15.43
CA LYS A 17 15.97 -15.11 15.06
C LYS A 17 16.06 -15.27 13.55
N THR A 18 14.92 -15.26 12.87
CA THR A 18 14.82 -15.47 11.42
C THR A 18 15.55 -14.40 10.62
N HIS A 19 15.35 -13.11 10.94
CA HIS A 19 15.87 -12.00 10.15
C HIS A 19 17.26 -11.53 10.60
N ASN A 20 17.53 -11.40 11.91
CA ASN A 20 18.81 -10.89 12.39
C ASN A 20 19.83 -12.00 12.65
N GLN A 21 19.47 -13.01 13.46
CA GLN A 21 20.48 -13.98 13.92
C GLN A 21 20.90 -14.97 12.84
N TYR A 22 19.99 -15.34 11.93
CA TYR A 22 20.30 -16.33 10.90
C TYR A 22 20.82 -15.72 9.61
N GLN A 23 20.61 -14.42 9.36
CA GLN A 23 20.90 -13.83 8.07
C GLN A 23 21.57 -12.45 8.13
N GLN A 24 21.68 -11.85 9.32
CA GLN A 24 22.12 -10.47 9.48
C GLN A 24 21.42 -9.51 8.49
N GLN A 25 20.14 -9.77 8.18
CA GLN A 25 19.41 -8.98 7.20
C GLN A 25 19.32 -7.55 7.69
N THR A 26 19.58 -6.63 6.77
CA THR A 26 19.33 -5.21 6.98
C THR A 26 18.17 -4.76 6.10
N ARG A 27 17.55 -3.62 6.45
CA ARG A 27 16.59 -2.94 5.58
C ARG A 27 17.27 -2.58 4.26
N LYS A 28 16.49 -2.57 3.18
CA LYS A 28 17.00 -2.43 1.82
C LYS A 28 17.89 -1.19 1.66
N GLY A 29 19.17 -1.40 1.37
CA GLY A 29 20.16 -0.33 1.19
C GLY A 29 20.59 0.38 2.48
N LYS A 30 20.34 -0.19 3.67
CA LYS A 30 20.70 0.40 4.98
C LYS A 30 21.48 -0.60 5.84
N VAL A 31 22.08 -0.12 6.93
CA VAL A 31 22.71 -0.95 8.00
C VAL A 31 21.74 -1.25 9.15
N ILE A 32 20.47 -0.82 9.03
CA ILE A 32 19.44 -1.03 10.06
C ILE A 32 18.99 -2.50 10.02
N PRO A 33 19.00 -3.25 11.14
CA PRO A 33 18.54 -4.64 11.16
C PRO A 33 17.09 -4.80 10.70
N TYR A 34 16.78 -5.77 9.85
CA TYR A 34 15.47 -5.93 9.21
C TYR A 34 14.33 -6.13 10.21
N ILE A 35 14.62 -6.64 11.42
CA ILE A 35 13.64 -6.80 12.49
C ILE A 35 12.83 -5.53 12.81
N THR A 36 13.37 -4.34 12.52
CA THR A 36 12.65 -3.07 12.71
C THR A 36 11.34 -3.04 11.92
N HIS A 37 11.30 -3.61 10.71
CA HIS A 37 10.09 -3.63 9.90
C HIS A 37 8.96 -4.49 10.48
N PRO A 38 9.16 -5.79 10.77
CA PRO A 38 8.12 -6.60 11.41
C PRO A 38 7.65 -6.02 12.76
N LEU A 39 8.52 -5.34 13.51
CA LEU A 39 8.14 -4.66 14.73
C LEU A 39 7.27 -3.43 14.46
N THR A 40 7.62 -2.59 13.48
CA THR A 40 6.79 -1.45 13.05
C THR A 40 5.42 -1.92 12.56
N VAL A 41 5.35 -3.02 11.79
CA VAL A 41 4.07 -3.63 11.38
C VAL A 41 3.24 -4.04 12.59
N GLY A 42 3.84 -4.72 13.58
CA GLY A 42 3.16 -5.07 14.83
C GLY A 42 2.66 -3.84 15.61
N MET A 43 3.44 -2.76 15.66
CA MET A 43 3.05 -1.50 16.31
C MET A 43 1.85 -0.85 15.60
N ILE A 44 1.87 -0.74 14.27
CA ILE A 44 0.75 -0.18 13.49
C ILE A 44 -0.53 -1.00 13.74
N LEU A 45 -0.45 -2.32 13.72
CA LEU A 45 -1.59 -3.19 14.00
C LEU A 45 -2.11 -3.03 15.44
N SER A 46 -1.23 -2.84 16.41
CA SER A 46 -1.61 -2.57 17.79
C SER A 46 -2.33 -1.23 17.94
N LEU A 47 -1.85 -0.18 17.27
CA LEU A 47 -2.51 1.13 17.22
C LEU A 47 -3.88 1.06 16.54
N ALA A 48 -4.01 0.22 15.50
CA ALA A 48 -5.28 -0.10 14.86
C ALA A 48 -6.22 -0.98 15.70
N LYS A 49 -5.85 -1.29 16.96
CA LYS A 49 -6.59 -2.15 17.90
C LYS A 49 -6.91 -3.54 17.33
N ALA A 50 -6.01 -4.07 16.50
CA ALA A 50 -6.16 -5.40 15.94
C ALA A 50 -6.11 -6.48 17.04
N SER A 51 -6.64 -7.67 16.74
CA SER A 51 -6.55 -8.81 17.64
C SER A 51 -5.09 -9.26 17.82
N GLU A 52 -4.80 -9.98 18.92
CA GLU A 52 -3.46 -10.51 19.17
C GLU A 52 -2.95 -11.39 18.02
N ASP A 53 -3.82 -12.23 17.43
CA ASP A 53 -3.47 -13.08 16.30
C ASP A 53 -3.05 -12.28 15.07
N VAL A 54 -3.72 -11.15 14.80
CA VAL A 54 -3.39 -10.26 13.69
C VAL A 54 -2.06 -9.55 13.94
N ILE A 55 -1.82 -9.04 15.15
CA ILE A 55 -0.55 -8.43 15.54
C ILE A 55 0.60 -9.43 15.40
N VAL A 56 0.42 -10.64 15.93
CA VAL A 56 1.41 -11.73 15.82
C VAL A 56 1.64 -12.11 14.36
N ALA A 57 0.60 -12.20 13.53
CA ALA A 57 0.75 -12.46 12.11
C ALA A 57 1.53 -11.35 11.39
N GLY A 58 1.30 -10.08 11.74
CA GLY A 58 2.09 -8.95 11.24
C GLY A 58 3.57 -9.01 11.63
N ILE A 59 3.89 -9.41 12.86
CA ILE A 59 5.27 -9.63 13.29
C ILE A 59 5.95 -10.79 12.54
N LEU A 60 5.17 -11.76 12.05
CA LEU A 60 5.66 -12.97 11.41
C LEU A 60 5.53 -12.97 9.87
N HIS A 61 4.93 -11.95 9.26
CA HIS A 61 4.45 -12.02 7.87
C HIS A 61 5.52 -12.40 6.85
N ASP A 62 6.74 -11.87 6.99
CA ASP A 62 7.88 -12.14 6.10
C ASP A 62 8.70 -13.37 6.49
N THR A 63 8.42 -14.02 7.62
CA THR A 63 9.32 -15.07 8.14
C THR A 63 9.37 -16.30 7.26
N ILE A 64 8.24 -16.70 6.64
CA ILE A 64 8.20 -17.79 5.67
C ILE A 64 9.02 -17.41 4.45
N GLU A 65 8.81 -16.21 3.95
CA GLU A 65 9.39 -15.67 2.72
C GLU A 65 10.90 -15.53 2.79
N ASP A 66 11.36 -14.87 3.84
CA ASP A 66 12.73 -14.37 3.93
C ASP A 66 13.62 -15.25 4.78
N SER A 67 13.13 -16.35 5.35
CA SER A 67 14.01 -17.33 6.02
C SER A 67 14.98 -18.01 5.04
N PRO A 68 16.22 -18.30 5.48
CA PRO A 68 17.23 -18.87 4.60
C PRO A 68 16.95 -20.36 4.37
N LYS A 69 17.47 -20.94 3.29
CA LYS A 69 17.13 -22.32 2.87
C LYS A 69 17.47 -23.38 3.93
N ASP A 70 18.59 -23.23 4.63
CA ASP A 70 19.06 -24.11 5.70
C ASP A 70 18.22 -24.01 6.99
N LYS A 71 17.50 -22.90 7.18
CA LYS A 71 16.63 -22.64 8.35
C LYS A 71 15.26 -22.14 7.92
N LYS A 72 14.68 -22.80 6.92
CA LYS A 72 13.41 -22.38 6.33
C LYS A 72 12.31 -22.41 7.38
N THR A 73 11.65 -21.27 7.57
CA THR A 73 10.42 -21.21 8.37
C THR A 73 9.29 -21.84 7.57
N THR A 74 8.60 -22.80 8.20
CA THR A 74 7.48 -23.51 7.58
C THR A 74 6.14 -23.12 8.22
N PRO A 75 5.01 -23.25 7.49
CA PRO A 75 3.68 -23.04 8.06
C PRO A 75 3.41 -23.93 9.27
N LYS A 76 3.94 -25.16 9.26
CA LYS A 76 3.82 -26.13 10.37
C LYS A 76 4.47 -25.57 11.65
N MET A 77 5.68 -25.02 11.55
CA MET A 77 6.36 -24.41 12.71
C MET A 77 5.57 -23.23 13.29
N ILE A 78 4.95 -22.41 12.44
CA ILE A 78 4.11 -21.30 12.88
C ILE A 78 2.85 -21.83 13.58
N ALA A 79 2.22 -22.88 13.02
CA ALA A 79 1.00 -23.46 13.58
C ALA A 79 1.24 -24.07 14.96
N GLU A 80 2.34 -24.79 15.14
CA GLU A 80 2.74 -25.40 16.41
C GLU A 80 3.01 -24.36 17.51
N ARG A 81 3.52 -23.18 17.14
CA ARG A 81 3.94 -22.14 18.11
C ARG A 81 2.89 -21.08 18.39
N PHE A 82 2.08 -20.75 17.38
CA PHE A 82 1.19 -19.58 17.41
C PHE A 82 -0.27 -19.91 17.06
N GLY A 83 -0.54 -21.15 16.65
CA GLY A 83 -1.89 -21.63 16.32
C GLY A 83 -2.28 -21.42 14.86
N LYS A 84 -3.38 -22.07 14.48
CA LYS A 84 -3.85 -22.14 13.07
C LYS A 84 -4.22 -20.79 12.48
N ASN A 85 -4.87 -19.91 13.27
CA ASN A 85 -5.30 -18.59 12.80
C ASN A 85 -4.10 -17.75 12.34
N VAL A 86 -3.06 -17.66 13.17
CA VAL A 86 -1.82 -16.94 12.83
C VAL A 86 -1.20 -17.51 11.56
N THR A 87 -1.10 -18.84 11.45
CA THR A 87 -0.55 -19.48 10.24
C THR A 87 -1.33 -19.14 8.99
N GLN A 88 -2.66 -19.16 9.04
CA GLN A 88 -3.51 -18.79 7.92
C GLN A 88 -3.33 -17.33 7.51
N LEU A 89 -3.23 -16.42 8.48
CA LEU A 89 -2.97 -15.01 8.23
C LEU A 89 -1.60 -14.80 7.58
N VAL A 90 -0.54 -15.40 8.12
CA VAL A 90 0.82 -15.30 7.54
C VAL A 90 0.83 -15.85 6.11
N LEU A 91 0.28 -17.05 5.89
CA LEU A 91 0.17 -17.65 4.55
C LEU A 91 -0.62 -16.78 3.58
N SER A 92 -1.66 -16.10 4.04
CA SER A 92 -2.49 -15.25 3.19
C SER A 92 -1.72 -14.04 2.65
N VAL A 93 -0.75 -13.52 3.39
CA VAL A 93 0.03 -12.34 2.97
C VAL A 93 1.38 -12.71 2.36
N THR A 94 1.79 -13.97 2.45
CA THR A 94 2.98 -14.51 1.79
C THR A 94 2.84 -14.56 0.25
N GLU A 95 3.84 -14.06 -0.45
CA GLU A 95 4.01 -14.14 -1.89
C GLU A 95 4.22 -15.60 -2.34
N GLN A 96 3.38 -16.08 -3.27
CA GLN A 96 3.30 -17.51 -3.59
C GLN A 96 4.37 -18.00 -4.58
N ASN A 97 4.80 -17.16 -5.53
CA ASN A 97 5.69 -17.61 -6.61
C ASN A 97 6.80 -16.60 -6.93
N ARG A 98 7.98 -16.82 -6.33
CA ARG A 98 9.16 -15.99 -6.55
C ARG A 98 9.88 -16.23 -7.89
N ASN A 99 9.49 -17.24 -8.66
CA ASN A 99 10.10 -17.55 -9.96
C ASN A 99 9.50 -16.74 -11.11
N LEU A 100 8.38 -16.05 -10.88
CA LEU A 100 7.74 -15.19 -11.88
C LEU A 100 8.48 -13.86 -12.02
N SER A 101 8.31 -13.22 -13.18
CA SER A 101 8.80 -11.86 -13.39
C SER A 101 8.19 -10.89 -12.38
N TRP A 102 8.86 -9.76 -12.13
CA TRP A 102 8.35 -8.74 -11.19
C TRP A 102 6.91 -8.31 -11.53
N GLU A 103 6.61 -8.10 -12.81
CA GLU A 103 5.29 -7.66 -13.28
C GLU A 103 4.21 -8.73 -13.05
N GLU A 104 4.53 -10.00 -13.30
CA GLU A 104 3.61 -11.12 -13.06
C GLU A 104 3.33 -11.29 -11.57
N ARG A 105 4.36 -11.25 -10.71
CA ARG A 105 4.20 -11.32 -9.25
C ARG A 105 3.30 -10.20 -8.73
N LYS A 106 3.49 -8.98 -9.24
CA LYS A 106 2.68 -7.81 -8.89
C LYS A 106 1.23 -7.94 -9.34
N LYS A 107 0.99 -8.51 -10.53
CA LYS A 107 -0.36 -8.81 -11.04
C LYS A 107 -1.06 -9.89 -10.21
N GLU A 108 -0.34 -10.94 -9.83
CA GLU A 108 -0.87 -12.00 -8.94
C GLU A 108 -1.19 -11.46 -7.55
N ALA A 109 -0.31 -10.64 -6.97
CA ALA A 109 -0.53 -10.01 -5.67
C ALA A 109 -1.82 -9.18 -5.66
N LEU A 110 -2.09 -8.38 -6.69
CA LEU A 110 -3.34 -7.61 -6.82
C LEU A 110 -4.57 -8.51 -6.93
N LYS A 111 -4.49 -9.64 -7.65
CA LYS A 111 -5.58 -10.63 -7.69
C LYS A 111 -5.76 -11.31 -6.32
N HIS A 112 -4.69 -11.56 -5.61
CA HIS A 112 -4.69 -12.23 -4.32
C HIS A 112 -5.33 -11.38 -3.21
N ILE A 113 -5.06 -10.06 -3.20
CA ILE A 113 -5.69 -9.11 -2.27
C ILE A 113 -7.23 -9.18 -2.34
N LYS A 114 -7.80 -9.43 -3.53
CA LYS A 114 -9.25 -9.61 -3.69
C LYS A 114 -9.81 -10.82 -2.95
N LYS A 115 -8.98 -11.75 -2.49
CA LYS A 115 -9.36 -12.93 -1.70
C LYS A 115 -9.13 -12.76 -0.19
N PHE A 116 -8.48 -11.68 0.25
CA PHE A 116 -8.13 -11.48 1.66
C PHE A 116 -9.36 -11.32 2.57
N THR A 117 -9.26 -11.81 3.81
CA THR A 117 -10.19 -11.42 4.88
C THR A 117 -9.88 -10.00 5.34
N LYS A 118 -10.73 -9.42 6.20
CA LYS A 118 -10.45 -8.10 6.82
C LYS A 118 -9.13 -8.13 7.61
N ASP A 119 -8.87 -9.21 8.33
CA ASP A 119 -7.63 -9.40 9.09
C ASP A 119 -6.38 -9.47 8.18
N SER A 120 -6.44 -10.24 7.09
CA SER A 120 -5.36 -10.30 6.09
C SER A 120 -5.14 -8.93 5.41
N LEU A 121 -6.23 -8.20 5.11
CA LEU A 121 -6.15 -6.84 4.60
C LEU A 121 -5.50 -5.89 5.62
N LEU A 122 -5.79 -6.05 6.91
CA LEU A 122 -5.21 -5.21 7.95
C LEU A 122 -3.70 -5.46 8.09
N VAL A 123 -3.26 -6.72 8.10
CA VAL A 123 -1.83 -7.07 8.03
C VAL A 123 -1.19 -6.45 6.79
N LYS A 124 -1.81 -6.58 5.61
CA LYS A 124 -1.26 -6.00 4.38
C LYS A 124 -1.24 -4.48 4.40
N SER A 125 -2.22 -3.84 5.03
CA SER A 125 -2.29 -2.39 5.20
C SER A 125 -1.12 -1.89 6.06
N ALA A 126 -0.86 -2.56 7.19
CA ALA A 126 0.24 -2.23 8.08
C ALA A 126 1.62 -2.47 7.44
N ASP A 127 1.79 -3.56 6.69
CA ASP A 127 2.99 -3.82 5.89
C ASP A 127 3.26 -2.70 4.86
N VAL A 128 2.22 -2.29 4.14
CA VAL A 128 2.29 -1.17 3.19
C VAL A 128 2.71 0.12 3.88
N LEU A 129 2.06 0.47 5.00
CA LEU A 129 2.40 1.69 5.74
C LEU A 129 3.83 1.65 6.26
N ALA A 130 4.25 0.56 6.89
CA ALA A 130 5.61 0.44 7.41
C ALA A 130 6.67 0.62 6.32
N ASN A 131 6.49 -0.04 5.16
CA ASN A 131 7.47 0.02 4.07
C ASN A 131 7.51 1.38 3.37
N TYR A 132 6.36 1.96 3.07
CA TYR A 132 6.31 3.15 2.21
C TYR A 132 6.35 4.45 3.00
N SER A 133 6.01 4.48 4.29
CA SER A 133 6.35 5.61 5.15
C SER A 133 7.87 5.76 5.29
N GLU A 134 8.61 4.65 5.40
CA GLU A 134 10.08 4.69 5.35
C GLU A 134 10.59 5.16 3.98
N LEU A 135 9.96 4.75 2.88
CA LEU A 135 10.33 5.21 1.54
C LEU A 135 10.13 6.73 1.39
N VAL A 136 9.01 7.27 1.89
CA VAL A 136 8.72 8.70 1.85
C VAL A 136 9.72 9.49 2.69
N ASP A 137 10.05 9.03 3.90
CA ASP A 137 11.09 9.67 4.72
C ASP A 137 12.46 9.63 4.02
N ASP A 138 12.85 8.48 3.46
CA ASP A 138 14.09 8.36 2.70
C ASP A 138 14.14 9.31 1.49
N TYR A 139 13.04 9.38 0.73
CA TYR A 139 12.93 10.28 -0.41
C TYR A 139 13.04 11.76 0.00
N SER A 140 12.48 12.15 1.14
CA SER A 140 12.62 13.53 1.63
C SER A 140 14.07 13.92 1.93
N ARG A 141 14.95 12.95 2.21
CA ARG A 141 16.36 13.17 2.55
C ARG A 141 17.29 13.07 1.34
N TYR A 142 16.99 12.17 0.41
CA TYR A 142 17.91 11.76 -0.66
C TYR A 142 17.32 11.90 -2.08
N GLY A 143 16.05 12.29 -2.21
CA GLY A 143 15.37 12.41 -3.50
C GLY A 143 15.35 11.09 -4.27
N ASP A 144 15.58 11.17 -5.59
CA ASP A 144 15.48 10.03 -6.50
C ASP A 144 16.55 8.95 -6.30
N GLU A 145 17.66 9.27 -5.63
CA GLU A 145 18.74 8.30 -5.39
C GLU A 145 18.27 7.08 -4.58
N VAL A 146 17.23 7.25 -3.77
CA VAL A 146 16.59 6.16 -3.02
C VAL A 146 16.04 5.07 -3.92
N PHE A 147 15.72 5.37 -5.17
CA PHE A 147 15.21 4.38 -6.11
C PHE A 147 16.32 3.49 -6.69
N ASN A 148 17.60 3.88 -6.59
CA ASN A 148 18.74 3.07 -7.05
C ASN A 148 18.84 1.72 -6.33
N ARG A 149 18.27 1.59 -5.13
CA ARG A 149 18.21 0.32 -4.39
C ARG A 149 17.09 -0.62 -4.88
N PHE A 150 16.30 -0.24 -5.89
CA PHE A 150 15.19 -1.05 -6.41
C PHE A 150 15.47 -1.56 -7.83
N ASN A 151 14.99 -2.77 -8.10
CA ASN A 151 15.15 -3.43 -9.41
C ASN A 151 14.06 -3.01 -10.42
N ALA A 152 13.19 -2.07 -10.04
CA ALA A 152 12.08 -1.60 -10.86
C ALA A 152 12.13 -0.07 -10.92
N PRO A 153 11.76 0.54 -12.06
CA PRO A 153 11.65 1.99 -12.18
C PRO A 153 10.73 2.59 -11.10
N LYS A 154 11.07 3.80 -10.65
CA LYS A 154 10.36 4.56 -9.62
C LYS A 154 8.85 4.61 -9.90
N GLU A 155 8.47 4.96 -11.12
CA GLU A 155 7.08 5.16 -11.54
C GLU A 155 6.32 3.84 -11.49
N LYS A 156 6.92 2.75 -11.99
CA LYS A 156 6.32 1.42 -11.94
C LYS A 156 6.11 0.95 -10.50
N LEU A 157 7.08 1.20 -9.61
CA LEU A 157 6.99 0.85 -8.20
C LEU A 157 5.84 1.62 -7.52
N ILE A 158 5.79 2.94 -7.73
CA ILE A 158 4.77 3.82 -7.13
C ILE A 158 3.38 3.49 -7.68
N ILE A 159 3.19 3.38 -8.99
CA ILE A 159 1.90 3.00 -9.60
C ILE A 159 1.42 1.67 -9.02
N HIS A 160 2.30 0.67 -8.96
CA HIS A 160 1.92 -0.63 -8.39
C HIS A 160 1.43 -0.47 -6.95
N GLN A 161 2.13 0.33 -6.15
CA GLN A 161 1.74 0.54 -4.77
C GLN A 161 0.43 1.30 -4.62
N LEU A 162 0.18 2.32 -5.44
CA LEU A 162 -1.09 3.03 -5.47
C LEU A 162 -2.26 2.10 -5.84
N LYS A 163 -2.04 1.14 -6.75
CA LYS A 163 -3.02 0.09 -7.08
C LYS A 163 -3.27 -0.87 -5.91
N VAL A 164 -2.23 -1.22 -5.14
CA VAL A 164 -2.37 -2.04 -3.93
C VAL A 164 -3.23 -1.31 -2.89
N ILE A 165 -2.93 -0.05 -2.61
CA ILE A 165 -3.70 0.78 -1.67
C ILE A 165 -5.16 0.87 -2.14
N SER A 166 -5.38 1.20 -3.41
CA SER A 166 -6.72 1.27 -4.00
C SER A 166 -7.48 -0.05 -3.91
N ALA A 167 -6.83 -1.19 -4.14
CA ALA A 167 -7.44 -2.51 -4.02
C ALA A 167 -7.84 -2.84 -2.56
N ILE A 168 -7.03 -2.44 -1.58
CA ILE A 168 -7.34 -2.59 -0.15
C ILE A 168 -8.58 -1.76 0.21
N LEU A 169 -8.54 -0.44 -0.06
CA LEU A 169 -9.59 0.50 0.33
C LEU A 169 -10.91 0.26 -0.42
N SER A 170 -10.85 -0.20 -1.67
CA SER A 170 -12.04 -0.58 -2.43
C SER A 170 -12.74 -1.82 -1.85
N LYS A 171 -11.97 -2.71 -1.22
CA LYS A 171 -12.50 -3.95 -0.63
C LYS A 171 -13.01 -3.76 0.79
N TRP A 172 -12.41 -2.85 1.55
CA TRP A 172 -12.82 -2.57 2.93
C TRP A 172 -12.74 -1.07 3.20
N LYS A 173 -13.88 -0.39 3.06
CA LYS A 173 -13.98 1.07 3.25
C LYS A 173 -13.82 1.47 4.72
N GLU A 174 -14.24 0.62 5.64
CA GLU A 174 -14.14 0.83 7.10
C GLU A 174 -12.81 0.31 7.66
N ASN A 175 -11.76 0.22 6.82
CA ASN A 175 -10.43 -0.17 7.29
C ASN A 175 -9.94 0.83 8.35
N PRO A 176 -9.52 0.37 9.56
CA PRO A 176 -9.01 1.25 10.61
C PRO A 176 -7.84 2.15 10.17
N LEU A 177 -7.10 1.75 9.14
CA LEU A 177 -5.95 2.46 8.57
C LEU A 177 -6.29 3.23 7.28
N TYR A 178 -7.59 3.49 7.03
CA TYR A 178 -8.06 4.12 5.78
C TYR A 178 -7.34 5.44 5.49
N TRP A 179 -7.35 6.36 6.46
CA TRP A 179 -6.80 7.69 6.27
C TRP A 179 -5.27 7.69 6.18
N ASP A 180 -4.59 6.84 6.94
CA ASP A 180 -3.14 6.66 6.83
C ASP A 180 -2.75 6.19 5.42
N LEU A 181 -3.53 5.26 4.84
CA LEU A 181 -3.31 4.76 3.49
C LEU A 181 -3.60 5.81 2.41
N VAL A 182 -4.66 6.62 2.56
CA VAL A 182 -4.96 7.73 1.64
C VAL A 182 -3.87 8.80 1.71
N PHE A 183 -3.44 9.17 2.91
CA PHE A 183 -2.34 10.13 3.11
C PHE A 183 -1.04 9.63 2.47
N LEU A 184 -0.68 8.38 2.72
CA LEU A 184 0.47 7.74 2.09
C LEU A 184 0.34 7.74 0.55
N ALA A 185 -0.83 7.42 0.00
CA ALA A 185 -1.05 7.42 -1.45
C ALA A 185 -0.90 8.82 -2.07
N GLY A 186 -1.29 9.88 -1.37
CA GLY A 186 -1.03 11.27 -1.78
C GLY A 186 0.47 11.55 -1.89
N ASN A 187 1.23 11.25 -0.83
CA ASN A 187 2.69 11.44 -0.79
C ASN A 187 3.40 10.63 -1.88
N LEU A 188 3.03 9.36 -2.06
CA LEU A 188 3.60 8.51 -3.11
C LEU A 188 3.34 9.07 -4.50
N ARG A 189 2.14 9.62 -4.75
CA ARG A 189 1.83 10.26 -6.03
C ARG A 189 2.64 11.53 -6.24
N GLU A 190 2.86 12.34 -5.21
CA GLU A 190 3.66 13.57 -5.30
C GLU A 190 5.13 13.32 -5.65
N MET A 191 5.67 12.16 -5.25
CA MET A 191 7.00 11.74 -5.69
C MET A 191 7.08 11.58 -7.21
N CYS A 192 5.97 11.33 -7.92
CA CYS A 192 5.90 11.21 -9.37
C CYS A 192 5.42 12.50 -10.07
N SER A 193 6.01 13.66 -9.77
CA SER A 193 5.67 14.93 -10.45
C SER A 193 6.37 15.09 -11.82
N GLY A 194 5.87 16.01 -12.66
CA GLY A 194 6.47 16.34 -13.96
C GLY A 194 5.98 15.43 -15.09
N GLU A 195 6.90 14.76 -15.80
CA GLU A 195 6.63 13.92 -16.98
C GLU A 195 5.54 12.86 -16.76
N PHE A 196 5.46 12.31 -15.55
CA PHE A 196 4.44 11.33 -15.17
C PHE A 196 3.01 11.89 -15.25
N MET A 197 2.81 13.18 -14.92
CA MET A 197 1.49 13.81 -15.06
C MET A 197 1.12 14.01 -16.54
N ASN A 198 2.10 14.17 -17.43
CA ASN A 198 1.89 14.26 -18.88
C ASN A 198 1.52 12.91 -19.49
N GLU A 199 1.99 11.80 -18.93
CA GLU A 199 1.60 10.44 -19.37
C GLU A 199 0.12 10.12 -19.06
N TYR A 200 -0.42 10.72 -17.99
CA TYR A 200 -1.79 10.50 -17.51
C TYR A 200 -2.60 11.79 -17.44
N PRO A 201 -2.89 12.47 -18.57
CA PRO A 201 -3.62 13.74 -18.57
C PRO A 201 -5.03 13.56 -18.00
N ALA A 202 -5.57 14.61 -17.36
CA ALA A 202 -6.96 14.62 -16.96
C ALA A 202 -7.85 14.62 -18.20
N LYS A 203 -9.01 13.93 -18.12
CA LYS A 203 -10.01 14.01 -19.18
C LYS A 203 -10.62 15.40 -19.17
N ILE A 204 -10.63 16.08 -20.31
CA ILE A 204 -11.27 17.39 -20.44
C ILE A 204 -12.66 17.20 -21.08
N ILE A 205 -13.69 17.81 -20.48
CA ILE A 205 -15.05 17.87 -21.02
C ILE A 205 -15.60 19.29 -20.89
N LYS A 206 -16.69 19.59 -21.60
CA LYS A 206 -17.45 20.83 -21.35
C LYS A 206 -18.35 20.65 -20.13
N VAL A 207 -18.57 21.70 -19.34
CA VAL A 207 -19.47 21.66 -18.17
C VAL A 207 -20.87 21.16 -18.53
N LYS A 208 -21.38 21.46 -19.74
CA LYS A 208 -22.69 20.94 -20.20
C LYS A 208 -22.77 19.41 -20.27
N ASP A 209 -21.63 18.74 -20.45
CA ASP A 209 -21.53 17.29 -20.54
C ASP A 209 -21.20 16.64 -19.18
N PHE A 210 -20.95 17.46 -18.14
CA PHE A 210 -20.65 17.00 -16.79
C PHE A 210 -21.90 16.46 -16.12
N LYS A 211 -21.78 15.27 -15.52
CA LYS A 211 -22.83 14.65 -14.72
C LYS A 211 -22.23 14.08 -13.44
N TYR A 212 -22.81 14.40 -12.28
CA TYR A 212 -22.34 13.92 -10.98
C TYR A 212 -22.28 12.40 -10.84
N ASP A 213 -23.09 11.67 -11.62
CA ASP A 213 -23.18 10.21 -11.57
C ASP A 213 -22.49 9.53 -12.77
N MET A 214 -21.73 10.28 -13.58
CA MET A 214 -20.94 9.69 -14.65
C MET A 214 -19.85 8.77 -14.09
N LYS A 215 -19.63 7.64 -14.76
CA LYS A 215 -18.58 6.69 -14.35
C LYS A 215 -17.21 7.25 -14.70
N ILE A 216 -16.34 7.30 -13.70
CA ILE A 216 -14.94 7.69 -13.84
C ILE A 216 -14.02 6.60 -13.29
N LYS A 217 -12.82 6.54 -13.84
CA LYS A 217 -11.76 5.63 -13.41
C LYS A 217 -10.46 6.40 -13.29
N CYS A 218 -9.77 6.28 -12.15
CA CYS A 218 -8.43 6.82 -12.00
C CYS A 218 -7.44 6.01 -12.85
N PRO A 219 -6.65 6.64 -13.74
CA PRO A 219 -5.70 5.92 -14.59
C PRO A 219 -4.49 5.37 -13.84
N ILE A 220 -4.20 5.91 -12.66
CA ILE A 220 -3.02 5.53 -11.86
C ILE A 220 -3.35 4.37 -10.90
N CYS A 221 -4.28 4.59 -9.97
CA CYS A 221 -4.58 3.62 -8.92
C CYS A 221 -5.77 2.70 -9.23
N ASP A 222 -6.36 2.80 -10.43
CA ASP A 222 -7.52 2.01 -10.87
C ASP A 222 -8.81 2.19 -10.03
N TRP A 223 -8.88 3.20 -9.14
CA TRP A 223 -10.13 3.55 -8.43
C TRP A 223 -11.27 3.81 -9.41
N ARG A 224 -12.49 3.37 -9.06
CA ARG A 224 -13.70 3.54 -9.88
C ARG A 224 -14.80 4.14 -9.03
N GLY A 225 -15.50 5.13 -9.57
CA GLY A 225 -16.63 5.77 -8.91
C GLY A 225 -17.29 6.78 -9.82
N THR A 226 -17.88 7.79 -9.21
CA THR A 226 -18.48 8.96 -9.86
C THR A 226 -17.90 10.25 -9.26
N PRO A 227 -18.06 11.41 -9.91
CA PRO A 227 -17.72 12.69 -9.28
C PRO A 227 -18.39 12.86 -7.90
N ARG A 228 -19.64 12.42 -7.75
CA ARG A 228 -20.31 12.43 -6.45
C ARG A 228 -19.59 11.58 -5.42
N SER A 229 -19.16 10.36 -5.78
CA SER A 229 -18.48 9.48 -4.83
C SER A 229 -16.99 9.76 -4.64
N SER A 230 -16.40 10.69 -5.42
CA SER A 230 -15.02 11.10 -5.18
C SER A 230 -14.92 12.09 -4.03
N ASP A 231 -16.00 12.81 -3.72
CA ASP A 231 -16.08 13.90 -2.72
C ASP A 231 -15.06 15.04 -2.88
N ASN A 232 -14.09 14.91 -3.80
CA ASN A 232 -13.04 15.87 -4.14
C ASN A 232 -13.35 16.56 -5.47
N ILE A 233 -14.44 17.33 -5.49
CA ILE A 233 -14.75 18.23 -6.61
C ILE A 233 -14.32 19.65 -6.19
N ASN A 234 -13.35 20.22 -6.89
CA ASN A 234 -13.01 21.63 -6.72
C ASN A 234 -13.82 22.47 -7.72
N SER A 235 -14.66 23.35 -7.20
CA SER A 235 -15.47 24.31 -7.97
C SER A 235 -15.00 25.76 -7.82
N ASP A 236 -13.89 26.01 -7.13
CA ASP A 236 -13.42 27.36 -6.77
C ASP A 236 -12.74 28.08 -7.94
N SER A 237 -12.45 27.36 -9.02
CA SER A 237 -11.96 27.99 -10.24
C SER A 237 -13.14 28.58 -11.02
N HIS A 238 -13.05 29.86 -11.38
CA HIS A 238 -14.08 30.55 -12.17
C HIS A 238 -14.22 29.97 -13.60
N PHE A 239 -13.37 29.01 -13.98
CA PHE A 239 -13.17 28.53 -15.36
C PHE A 239 -13.36 27.02 -15.53
N CYS A 240 -13.31 26.22 -14.46
CA CYS A 240 -13.55 24.77 -14.54
C CYS A 240 -13.99 24.11 -13.21
N LEU A 241 -14.57 22.92 -13.34
CA LEU A 241 -14.79 21.97 -12.24
C LEU A 241 -13.77 20.83 -12.33
N ASP A 242 -12.98 20.62 -11.28
CA ASP A 242 -11.97 19.57 -11.24
C ASP A 242 -12.42 18.41 -10.36
N VAL A 243 -12.38 17.18 -10.90
CA VAL A 243 -12.66 15.97 -10.14
C VAL A 243 -11.36 15.22 -9.88
N ARG A 244 -11.04 15.01 -8.60
CA ARG A 244 -9.84 14.30 -8.17
C ARG A 244 -10.15 12.90 -7.65
N CYS A 245 -9.18 12.01 -7.76
CA CYS A 245 -9.26 10.67 -7.18
C CYS A 245 -9.29 10.76 -5.64
N PRO A 246 -10.21 10.11 -4.92
CA PRO A 246 -10.22 10.15 -3.45
C PRO A 246 -9.07 9.38 -2.80
N ILE A 247 -8.31 8.58 -3.57
CA ILE A 247 -7.24 7.72 -3.03
C ILE A 247 -5.87 8.35 -3.24
N CYS A 248 -5.51 8.68 -4.48
CA CYS A 248 -4.20 9.23 -4.81
C CYS A 248 -4.26 10.71 -5.21
N ASP A 249 -5.42 11.36 -5.06
CA ASP A 249 -5.66 12.78 -5.35
C ASP A 249 -5.35 13.20 -6.81
N LYS A 250 -5.10 12.25 -7.72
CA LYS A 250 -4.91 12.54 -9.16
C LYS A 250 -6.15 13.25 -9.71
N MET A 251 -5.95 14.38 -10.37
CA MET A 251 -7.00 15.01 -11.19
C MET A 251 -7.39 14.06 -12.35
N ILE A 252 -8.63 13.57 -12.32
CA ILE A 252 -9.16 12.59 -13.28
C ILE A 252 -9.90 13.28 -14.42
N LEU A 253 -10.67 14.32 -14.09
CA LEU A 253 -11.57 15.02 -15.01
C LEU A 253 -11.52 16.51 -14.73
N VAL A 254 -11.50 17.31 -15.79
CA VAL A 254 -11.69 18.77 -15.77
C VAL A 254 -12.91 19.07 -16.64
N ALA A 255 -13.89 19.77 -16.09
CA ALA A 255 -15.04 20.25 -16.85
C ALA A 255 -14.92 21.77 -17.02
N GLU A 256 -14.65 22.22 -18.24
CA GLU A 256 -14.41 23.63 -18.56
C GLU A 256 -15.72 24.37 -18.84
N TYR A 257 -15.86 25.57 -18.27
CA TYR A 257 -16.87 26.51 -18.72
C TYR A 257 -16.47 27.00 -20.11
N ALA A 258 -17.45 27.19 -21.01
CA ALA A 258 -17.15 27.79 -22.30
C ALA A 258 -16.49 29.16 -22.04
N SER A 259 -15.35 29.43 -22.67
CA SER A 259 -14.76 30.76 -22.65
C SER A 259 -15.80 31.74 -23.19
N ALA A 260 -16.25 32.66 -22.34
CA ALA A 260 -16.89 33.89 -22.80
C ALA A 260 -15.79 34.71 -23.48
N ASN A 261 -15.54 34.42 -24.76
CA ASN A 261 -14.84 35.20 -25.79
C ASN A 261 -14.12 34.26 -26.75
N ASN A 262 -14.80 33.90 -27.84
CA ASN A 262 -14.18 33.66 -29.14
C ASN A 262 -15.02 34.27 -30.28
N ASP A 263 -15.89 35.23 -29.94
CA ASP A 263 -16.68 36.04 -30.88
C ASP A 263 -16.53 37.52 -30.46
N LEU A 264 -15.35 38.11 -30.67
CA LEU A 264 -15.13 39.55 -30.78
C LEU A 264 -14.08 39.82 -31.85
#